data_AF-A0A7G3G5K2-F1
#
_entry.id   AF-A0A7G3G5K2-F1
#
_cell.length_a   1.000
_cell.length_b   1.000
_cell.length_c   1.000
_cell.angle_alpha   90.00
_cell.angle_beta   90.00
_cell.angle_gamma   90.00
#
_symmetry.space_group_name_H-M   'P 1'
#
loop_
_entity.id
_entity.type
_entity.pdbx_description
1 polymer ?
#
loop_
_entity_poly.entity_id
_entity_poly.type
_entity_poly.pdbx_seq_one_letter_code
_entity_poly.pdbx_strand_id
1 'polypeptide(L)'
;MTIIHDAYINALLADAAYVSDLDKNDTGPQLAGKLKPRMTTTLAKYIGDHFTVVTPASSPNSSFNVTVWKNNASSQLTVSMLGTQQGTDFVVDGDLVLTGNGRASIDNTIIRCAL
;
A
#
# COMPACT_ATOMS: atom_id res chain seq x y z
N MET A 1 -14.51 -16.53 -1.17
CA MET A 1 -14.18 -15.09 -1.24
C MET A 1 -14.05 -14.73 -2.71
N THR A 2 -14.81 -13.75 -3.21
CA THR A 2 -14.88 -13.47 -4.65
C THR A 2 -13.66 -12.66 -5.08
N ILE A 3 -12.92 -13.14 -6.09
CA ILE A 3 -11.75 -12.47 -6.69
C ILE A 3 -11.99 -10.97 -6.94
N ILE A 4 -13.23 -10.60 -7.30
CA ILE A 4 -13.67 -9.22 -7.53
C ILE A 4 -13.55 -8.34 -6.28
N HIS A 5 -13.93 -8.85 -5.10
CA HIS A 5 -13.84 -8.10 -3.85
C HIS A 5 -12.39 -7.78 -3.51
N ASP A 6 -11.52 -8.78 -3.63
CA ASP A 6 -10.09 -8.60 -3.36
C ASP A 6 -9.42 -7.62 -4.33
N ALA A 7 -9.73 -7.74 -5.63
CA ALA A 7 -9.25 -6.82 -6.64
C ALA A 7 -9.74 -5.38 -6.37
N TYR A 8 -11.00 -5.22 -5.96
CA TYR A 8 -11.58 -3.92 -5.61
C TYR A 8 -10.88 -3.28 -4.40
N ILE A 9 -10.68 -4.04 -3.32
CA ILE A 9 -9.95 -3.52 -2.14
C ILE A 9 -8.51 -3.16 -2.50
N ASN A 10 -7.84 -3.98 -3.30
CA ASN A 10 -6.49 -3.67 -3.77
C ASN A 10 -6.46 -2.34 -4.54
N ALA A 11 -7.38 -2.15 -5.50
CA ALA A 11 -7.47 -0.90 -6.26
C ALA A 11 -7.66 0.32 -5.35
N LEU A 12 -8.50 0.21 -4.31
CA LEU A 12 -8.68 1.28 -3.32
C LEU A 12 -7.42 1.58 -2.52
N LEU A 13 -6.65 0.55 -2.12
CA LEU A 13 -5.39 0.74 -1.39
C LEU A 13 -4.30 1.36 -2.26
N ALA A 14 -4.26 1.04 -3.56
CA ALA A 14 -3.34 1.71 -4.49
C ALA A 14 -3.70 3.18 -4.72
N ASP A 15 -4.98 3.51 -4.88
CA ASP A 15 -5.39 4.91 -4.97
C ASP A 15 -5.12 5.68 -3.66
N ALA A 16 -5.35 5.04 -2.51
CA ALA A 16 -5.03 5.58 -1.20
C ALA A 16 -3.53 5.88 -1.01
N ALA A 17 -2.63 5.12 -1.66
CA ALA A 17 -1.20 5.35 -1.56
C ALA A 17 -0.73 6.69 -2.18
N TYR A 18 -1.57 7.37 -2.96
CA TYR A 18 -1.28 8.72 -3.48
C TYR A 18 -1.55 9.84 -2.45
N VAL A 19 -2.02 9.49 -1.25
CA VAL A 19 -2.16 10.43 -0.14
C VAL A 19 -0.78 10.66 0.47
N SER A 20 -0.29 11.91 0.42
CA SER A 20 1.08 12.28 0.78
C SER A 20 1.33 12.44 2.28
N ASP A 21 0.27 12.48 3.09
CA ASP A 21 0.33 12.70 4.54
C ASP A 21 -0.02 11.44 5.35
N LEU A 22 0.19 10.25 4.79
CA LEU A 22 0.03 8.99 5.53
C LEU A 22 1.20 8.78 6.50
N ASP A 23 0.85 8.52 7.76
CA ASP A 23 1.79 8.27 8.85
C ASP A 23 1.74 6.81 9.29
N LYS A 24 2.86 6.35 9.87
CA LYS A 24 2.91 5.04 10.52
C LYS A 24 1.86 4.97 11.64
N ASN A 25 1.16 3.84 11.70
CA ASN A 25 0.05 3.53 12.60
C ASN A 25 -1.23 4.35 12.34
N ASP A 26 -1.35 5.04 11.20
CA ASP A 26 -2.64 5.59 10.79
C ASP A 26 -3.68 4.47 10.69
N THR A 27 -4.78 4.62 11.43
CA THR A 27 -5.94 3.73 11.40
C THR A 27 -7.19 4.49 11.87
N GLY A 28 -8.36 3.86 11.74
CA GLY A 28 -9.63 4.37 12.22
C GLY A 28 -9.99 5.76 11.66
N PRO A 29 -10.57 6.66 12.48
CA PRO A 29 -11.00 7.98 12.03
C PRO A 29 -9.88 8.87 11.48
N GLN A 30 -8.65 8.69 11.97
CA GLN A 30 -7.47 9.44 11.51
C GLN A 30 -7.14 9.08 10.07
N LEU A 31 -6.99 7.78 9.78
CA LEU A 31 -6.77 7.30 8.42
C LEU A 31 -7.94 7.67 7.51
N ALA A 32 -9.17 7.43 7.96
CA ALA A 32 -10.36 7.79 7.19
C ALA A 32 -10.41 9.30 6.85
N GLY A 33 -9.96 10.17 7.76
CA GLY A 33 -9.85 11.61 7.51
C GLY A 33 -8.91 11.94 6.35
N LYS A 34 -7.72 11.33 6.33
CA LYS A 34 -6.69 11.52 5.31
C LYS A 34 -7.08 10.95 3.94
N LEU A 35 -7.94 9.92 3.89
CA LEU A 35 -8.39 9.29 2.66
C LEU A 35 -9.57 9.99 1.96
N LYS A 36 -10.29 10.90 2.64
CA LYS A 36 -11.45 11.63 2.09
C LYS A 36 -11.22 12.36 0.76
N PRO A 37 -10.02 12.91 0.46
CA PRO A 37 -9.76 13.56 -0.82
C PRO A 37 -9.75 12.60 -2.02
N ARG A 38 -9.60 11.29 -1.77
CA ARG A 38 -9.41 10.27 -2.81
C ARG A 38 -10.60 9.34 -2.97
N MET A 39 -11.35 9.08 -1.91
CA MET A 39 -12.49 8.17 -1.92
C MET A 39 -13.67 8.70 -1.11
N THR A 40 -14.85 8.09 -1.33
CA THR A 40 -16.06 8.46 -0.59
C THR A 40 -15.88 8.24 0.91
N THR A 41 -16.62 9.00 1.74
CA THR A 41 -16.53 8.90 3.21
C THR A 41 -16.79 7.48 3.72
N THR A 42 -17.72 6.75 3.09
CA THR A 42 -18.03 5.35 3.43
C THR A 42 -16.85 4.43 3.16
N LEU A 43 -16.17 4.59 2.02
CA LEU A 43 -14.99 3.81 1.66
C LEU A 43 -13.79 4.17 2.55
N ALA A 44 -13.57 5.46 2.80
CA ALA A 44 -12.50 5.92 3.68
C ALA A 44 -12.66 5.36 5.10
N LYS A 45 -13.90 5.33 5.61
CA LYS A 45 -14.22 4.70 6.89
C LYS A 45 -13.92 3.20 6.87
N TYR A 46 -14.37 2.49 5.82
CA TYR A 46 -14.09 1.06 5.68
C TYR A 46 -12.58 0.77 5.71
N ILE A 47 -11.78 1.51 4.95
CA ILE A 47 -10.31 1.33 4.95
C ILE A 47 -9.73 1.68 6.34
N GLY A 48 -10.18 2.76 6.96
CA GLY A 48 -9.78 3.14 8.33
C GLY A 48 -10.06 2.05 9.36
N ASP A 49 -11.24 1.45 9.34
CA ASP A 49 -11.65 0.44 10.33
C ASP A 49 -10.94 -0.91 10.13
N HIS A 50 -10.61 -1.25 8.88
CA HIS A 50 -10.06 -2.57 8.52
C HIS A 50 -8.57 -2.61 8.26
N PHE A 51 -7.92 -1.47 8.05
CA PHE A 51 -6.50 -1.40 7.71
C PHE A 51 -5.72 -0.45 8.63
N THR A 52 -4.45 -0.75 8.78
CA THR A 52 -3.46 0.09 9.47
C THR A 52 -2.27 0.33 8.57
N VAL A 53 -1.77 1.56 8.50
CA VAL A 53 -0.53 1.88 7.80
C VAL A 53 0.66 1.42 8.66
N VAL A 54 1.49 0.52 8.14
CA VAL A 54 2.63 -0.05 8.88
C VAL A 54 3.91 0.73 8.63
N THR A 55 4.17 1.09 7.38
CA THR A 55 5.35 1.85 6.96
C THR A 55 4.97 2.72 5.77
N PRO A 56 5.06 4.05 5.89
CA PRO A 56 5.18 4.93 4.75
C PRO A 56 6.67 5.05 4.39
N ALA A 57 7.10 4.47 3.27
CA ALA A 57 8.43 4.73 2.72
C ALA A 57 8.26 5.76 1.59
N SER A 58 8.22 7.03 1.97
CA SER A 58 8.38 8.15 1.03
C SER A 58 9.78 8.73 1.23
N SER A 59 10.65 8.62 0.23
CA SER A 59 11.94 9.32 0.27
C SER A 59 11.77 10.68 -0.41
N PRO A 60 12.13 11.81 0.25
CA PRO A 60 11.87 13.16 -0.27
C PRO A 60 12.50 13.47 -1.64
N ASN A 61 13.48 12.67 -2.06
CA ASN A 61 14.25 12.86 -3.29
C ASN A 61 13.96 11.80 -4.36
N SER A 62 12.92 10.97 -4.20
CA SER A 62 12.58 9.92 -5.16
C SER A 62 11.15 10.08 -5.67
N SER A 63 10.96 9.81 -6.96
CA SER A 63 9.63 9.61 -7.56
C SER A 63 8.99 8.28 -7.15
N PHE A 64 9.53 7.61 -6.13
CA PHE A 64 9.10 6.31 -5.62
C PHE A 64 8.52 6.43 -4.20
N ASN A 65 7.26 6.05 -4.06
CA ASN A 65 6.53 6.00 -2.80
C ASN A 65 6.01 4.59 -2.55
N VAL A 66 6.17 4.07 -1.34
CA VAL A 66 5.61 2.77 -0.93
C VAL A 66 4.79 2.93 0.33
N THR A 67 3.59 2.36 0.31
CA THR A 67 2.73 2.26 1.49
C THR A 67 2.45 0.79 1.81
N VAL A 68 2.74 0.38 3.05
CA VAL A 68 2.42 -0.96 3.55
C VAL A 68 1.16 -0.90 4.41
N TRP A 69 0.16 -1.67 4.03
CA TRP A 69 -1.13 -1.80 4.68
C TRP A 69 -1.19 -3.14 5.41
N LYS A 70 -1.62 -3.13 6.67
CA LYS A 70 -1.96 -4.34 7.43
C LYS A 70 -3.47 -4.46 7.53
N ASN A 71 -4.03 -5.58 7.10
CA ASN A 71 -5.41 -5.92 7.39
C ASN A 71 -5.55 -6.31 8.87
N ASN A 72 -6.40 -5.61 9.61
CA ASN A 72 -6.58 -5.79 11.05
C ASN A 72 -7.22 -7.14 11.41
N ALA A 73 -8.04 -7.70 10.51
CA ALA A 73 -8.75 -8.96 10.75
C ALA A 73 -7.87 -10.19 10.44
N SER A 74 -7.09 -10.14 9.36
CA SER A 74 -6.29 -11.29 8.89
C SER A 74 -4.79 -11.16 9.16
N SER A 75 -4.32 -10.02 9.66
CA SER A 75 -2.88 -9.67 9.72
C SER A 75 -2.15 -9.73 8.38
N GLN A 76 -2.87 -9.84 7.26
CA GLN A 76 -2.30 -9.85 5.92
C GLN A 76 -1.67 -8.50 5.59
N LEU A 77 -0.48 -8.53 4.99
CA LEU A 77 0.22 -7.33 4.54
C LEU A 77 0.00 -7.12 3.04
N THR A 78 -0.42 -5.92 2.67
CA THR A 78 -0.57 -5.49 1.28
C THR A 78 0.34 -4.30 1.05
N VAL A 79 1.15 -4.35 0.00
CA VAL A 79 2.09 -3.29 -0.35
C VAL A 79 1.61 -2.59 -1.61
N SER A 80 1.50 -1.27 -1.57
CA SER A 80 1.19 -0.41 -2.72
C SER A 80 2.43 0.40 -3.08
N MET A 81 2.91 0.27 -4.32
CA MET A 81 4.11 0.95 -4.82
C MET A 81 3.74 1.96 -5.91
N LEU A 82 4.22 3.19 -5.82
CA LEU A 82 4.01 4.25 -6.82
C LEU A 82 5.37 4.74 -7.34
N GLY A 83 5.55 4.85 -8.66
CA GLY A 83 6.75 5.44 -9.27
C GLY A 83 7.32 4.65 -10.45
N THR A 84 8.18 5.30 -11.24
CA THR A 84 8.97 4.71 -12.34
C THR A 84 10.42 4.53 -11.89
N GLN A 85 10.98 3.34 -12.06
CA GLN A 85 12.33 2.94 -11.60
C GLN A 85 13.47 3.88 -12.07
N GLN A 86 14.31 4.37 -11.15
CA GLN A 86 15.76 4.35 -11.36
C GLN A 86 16.29 3.09 -10.67
N GLY A 87 16.67 2.12 -11.48
CA GLY A 87 17.17 0.84 -11.03
C GLY A 87 18.50 0.99 -10.32
N THR A 88 18.54 0.65 -9.04
CA THR A 88 19.67 -0.10 -8.43
C THR A 88 19.41 -0.51 -6.99
N ASP A 89 18.54 0.15 -6.20
CA ASP A 89 18.56 -0.06 -4.73
C ASP A 89 17.33 -0.76 -4.11
N PHE A 90 16.13 -0.71 -4.71
CA PHE A 90 15.00 -1.46 -4.15
C PHE A 90 15.05 -2.97 -4.47
N VAL A 91 15.91 -3.42 -5.37
CA VAL A 91 16.07 -4.86 -5.68
C VAL A 91 16.75 -5.61 -4.52
N VAL A 92 17.43 -4.92 -3.60
CA VAL A 92 17.96 -5.54 -2.37
C VAL A 92 16.88 -5.64 -1.29
N ASP A 93 16.04 -4.63 -1.08
CA ASP A 93 14.92 -4.73 -0.12
C ASP A 93 13.70 -5.50 -0.65
N GLY A 94 13.60 -5.61 -1.98
CA GLY A 94 12.68 -6.48 -2.70
C GLY A 94 13.23 -7.89 -2.98
N ASP A 95 14.48 -8.21 -2.60
CA ASP A 95 15.04 -9.57 -2.68
C ASP A 95 14.23 -10.55 -1.81
N LEU A 96 13.53 -10.00 -0.81
CA LEU A 96 12.61 -10.71 0.05
C LEU A 96 11.15 -10.69 -0.40
N VAL A 97 10.81 -10.17 -1.58
CA VAL A 97 9.42 -10.28 -2.07
C VAL A 97 9.08 -11.72 -2.48
N LEU A 98 10.09 -12.55 -2.79
CA LEU A 98 9.89 -13.79 -3.57
C LEU A 98 10.80 -15.01 -3.24
N THR A 99 11.81 -14.94 -2.38
CA THR A 99 12.88 -15.99 -2.22
C THR A 99 13.83 -16.17 -3.42
N GLY A 100 14.16 -15.09 -4.10
CA GLY A 100 15.30 -15.08 -5.02
C GLY A 100 14.93 -15.26 -6.49
N ASN A 101 15.45 -14.32 -7.28
CA ASN A 101 15.43 -14.26 -8.75
C ASN A 101 14.15 -13.68 -9.37
N GLY A 102 14.00 -12.36 -9.33
CA GLY A 102 12.99 -11.67 -10.14
C GLY A 102 13.32 -10.21 -10.40
N ARG A 103 13.95 -9.92 -11.56
CA ARG A 103 14.07 -8.57 -12.11
C ARG A 103 12.72 -8.17 -12.68
N ALA A 104 11.95 -7.35 -11.95
CA ALA A 104 10.72 -6.74 -12.46
C ALA A 104 10.90 -5.22 -12.57
N SER A 105 10.58 -4.66 -13.74
CA SER A 105 10.29 -3.24 -13.88
C SER A 105 8.95 -2.98 -13.19
N ILE A 106 8.94 -2.22 -12.11
CA ILE A 106 7.75 -1.93 -11.29
C ILE A 106 7.15 -0.61 -11.75
N ASP A 107 6.05 -0.68 -12.50
CA ASP A 107 5.08 0.41 -12.65
C ASP A 107 3.85 0.03 -11.82
N ASN A 108 3.50 0.86 -10.84
CA ASN A 108 2.34 0.76 -9.94
C ASN A 108 1.84 -0.67 -9.59
N THR A 109 2.58 -1.41 -8.76
CA THR A 109 2.26 -2.81 -8.39
C THR A 109 1.71 -2.92 -6.96
N ILE A 110 0.68 -3.76 -6.80
CA ILE A 110 0.16 -4.18 -5.49
C ILE A 110 0.64 -5.61 -5.20
N ILE A 111 1.33 -5.82 -4.09
CA ILE A 111 1.80 -7.14 -3.66
C ILE A 111 1.06 -7.54 -2.38
N ARG A 112 0.35 -8.68 -2.41
CA ARG A 112 -0.26 -9.28 -1.21
C ARG A 112 0.66 -10.36 -0.64
N CYS A 113 1.16 -10.16 0.57
CA CYS A 113 1.89 -11.17 1.33
C CYS A 113 0.93 -11.83 2.32
N ALA A 114 0.72 -13.15 2.19
CA ALA A 114 0.13 -13.96 3.25
C ALA A 114 1.27 -14.46 4.15
N LEU A 115 1.18 -14.20 5.46
CA LEU A 115 1.99 -14.84 6.50
C LEU A 115 1.25 -16.08 7.02
#